data_AF-C0W5A9-F1
#
_entry.id   AF-C0W5A9-F1
#
_cell.length_a   1.000
_cell.length_b   1.000
_cell.length_c   1.000
_cell.angle_alpha   90.00
_cell.angle_beta   90.00
_cell.angle_gamma   90.00
#
_symmetry.space_group_name_H-M   'P 1'
#
loop_
_entity.id
_entity.type
_entity.pdbx_description
1 polymer ?
#
loop_
_entity_poly.entity_id
_entity_poly.type
_entity_poly.pdbx_seq_one_letter_code
_entity_poly.pdbx_strand_id
1 'polypeptide(L)'
;MSTPAAPSPPTAASPSSASPSAASSPAASPTFDCQSVARVPTSRPARYGKQLASHMGRKTTASWDEATSTGELQFNREGPVTGVVTLSCQAQTLVMDLRSTAEHLPRLEQVAGIHLARFGCKDQLVVSWVRADGQPGTTQGPLTAAEMAQMRRPRPDSASEPTARQE
;
A
#
# COMPACT_ATOMS: atom_id res chain seq x y z
N MET A 1 -67.70 -29.10 -14.77
CA MET A 1 -66.85 -29.88 -13.84
C MET A 1 -65.43 -29.34 -13.99
N SER A 2 -65.07 -28.14 -13.52
CA SER A 2 -65.17 -27.48 -12.20
C SER A 2 -64.13 -28.00 -11.19
N THR A 3 -62.99 -27.30 -11.15
CA THR A 3 -62.14 -27.24 -9.96
C THR A 3 -61.73 -25.77 -9.75
N PRO A 4 -62.19 -25.10 -8.67
CA PRO A 4 -61.65 -23.83 -8.22
C PRO A 4 -60.79 -24.03 -6.97
N ALA A 5 -59.69 -23.30 -6.84
CA ALA A 5 -59.19 -22.80 -5.55
C ALA A 5 -57.95 -21.92 -5.75
N ALA A 6 -58.14 -20.61 -5.58
CA ALA A 6 -57.21 -19.74 -4.86
C ALA A 6 -57.97 -19.23 -3.61
N PRO A 7 -57.30 -18.95 -2.48
CA PRO A 7 -56.77 -17.60 -2.25
C PRO A 7 -55.50 -17.49 -1.37
N SER A 8 -54.92 -16.28 -1.37
CA SER A 8 -53.67 -15.81 -0.72
C SER A 8 -53.85 -15.34 0.77
N PRO A 9 -52.93 -14.54 1.39
CA PRO A 9 -51.94 -14.85 2.46
C PRO A 9 -52.24 -14.18 3.84
N PRO A 10 -51.34 -14.21 4.88
CA PRO A 10 -50.47 -13.02 5.16
C PRO A 10 -49.11 -13.23 5.91
N THR A 11 -48.16 -12.30 5.63
CA THR A 11 -47.21 -11.52 6.48
C THR A 11 -46.31 -12.10 7.60
N ALA A 12 -44.99 -11.79 7.46
CA ALA A 12 -43.98 -11.32 8.45
C ALA A 12 -42.85 -12.24 9.02
N ALA A 13 -41.64 -11.67 8.92
CA ALA A 13 -40.51 -11.62 9.87
C ALA A 13 -39.31 -12.58 9.74
N SER A 14 -38.15 -11.96 9.49
CA SER A 14 -36.76 -12.46 9.65
C SER A 14 -36.42 -12.87 11.09
N PRO A 15 -35.28 -13.57 11.32
CA PRO A 15 -34.04 -12.84 11.68
C PRO A 15 -32.72 -13.37 11.09
N SER A 16 -31.70 -12.51 11.20
CA SER A 16 -30.35 -12.50 10.62
C SER A 16 -29.34 -13.54 11.10
N SER A 17 -28.33 -13.80 10.25
CA SER A 17 -26.85 -13.83 10.47
C SER A 17 -26.23 -14.96 9.62
N ALA A 18 -25.25 -14.79 8.73
CA ALA A 18 -24.20 -13.81 8.61
C ALA A 18 -23.87 -13.54 7.13
N SER A 19 -23.53 -12.28 6.85
CA SER A 19 -22.99 -11.82 5.58
C SER A 19 -21.48 -12.14 5.51
N PRO A 20 -20.98 -12.84 4.48
CA PRO A 20 -19.63 -12.59 4.01
C PRO A 20 -19.68 -11.31 3.16
N SER A 21 -19.45 -10.16 3.82
CA SER A 21 -19.20 -8.91 3.12
C SER A 21 -17.99 -9.07 2.20
N ALA A 22 -18.23 -8.76 0.93
CA ALA A 22 -17.27 -8.41 -0.12
C ALA A 22 -16.38 -9.56 -0.66
N ALA A 23 -16.96 -10.43 -1.47
CA ALA A 23 -16.28 -10.86 -2.69
C ALA A 23 -16.56 -9.80 -3.77
N SER A 24 -15.77 -8.73 -3.78
CA SER A 24 -15.78 -7.73 -4.84
C SER A 24 -15.44 -8.42 -6.17
N SER A 25 -16.27 -8.20 -7.18
CA SER A 25 -16.17 -8.75 -8.54
C SER A 25 -14.73 -8.80 -9.08
N PRO A 26 -14.28 -9.89 -9.72
CA PRO A 26 -13.04 -9.84 -10.49
C PRO A 26 -13.34 -9.13 -11.82
N ALA A 27 -13.41 -7.80 -11.80
CA ALA A 27 -13.09 -7.03 -12.99
C ALA A 27 -11.69 -7.46 -13.40
N ALA A 28 -11.53 -7.95 -14.63
CA ALA A 28 -10.31 -8.52 -15.18
C ALA A 28 -9.09 -7.63 -14.85
N SER A 29 -8.48 -7.91 -13.71
CA SER A 29 -7.35 -7.19 -13.17
C SER A 29 -6.11 -7.87 -13.74
N PRO A 30 -5.04 -7.12 -14.07
CA PRO A 30 -3.76 -7.74 -14.39
C PRO A 30 -3.43 -8.81 -13.33
N THR A 31 -3.22 -10.05 -13.79
CA THR A 31 -2.96 -11.20 -12.90
C THR A 31 -1.54 -11.05 -12.36
N PHE A 32 -1.44 -10.37 -11.24
CA PHE A 32 -0.21 -10.31 -10.46
C PHE A 32 -0.13 -11.59 -9.63
N ASP A 33 0.93 -12.37 -9.86
CA ASP A 33 1.12 -13.65 -9.16
C ASP A 33 1.62 -13.47 -7.72
N CYS A 34 2.12 -12.29 -7.38
CA CYS A 34 2.62 -11.98 -6.04
C CYS A 34 1.89 -10.79 -5.43
N GLN A 35 1.58 -10.91 -4.14
CA GLN A 35 0.93 -9.87 -3.35
C GLN A 35 1.70 -9.64 -2.05
N SER A 36 1.72 -8.41 -1.57
CA SER A 36 2.37 -8.01 -0.33
C SER A 36 1.61 -6.89 0.34
N VAL A 37 1.37 -7.03 1.64
CA VAL A 37 0.60 -6.08 2.44
C VAL A 37 1.49 -5.44 3.47
N ALA A 38 1.58 -4.11 3.48
CA ALA A 38 2.17 -3.37 4.57
C ALA A 38 1.10 -2.74 5.47
N ARG A 39 1.32 -2.83 6.78
CA ARG A 39 0.45 -2.23 7.79
C ARG A 39 1.27 -1.25 8.60
N VAL A 40 0.95 0.04 8.47
CA VAL A 40 1.75 1.13 9.03
C VAL A 40 0.93 1.81 10.12
N PRO A 41 1.28 1.62 11.41
CA PRO A 41 0.59 2.29 12.50
C PRO A 41 0.85 3.80 12.42
N THR A 42 -0.21 4.60 12.31
CA THR A 42 -0.10 6.05 12.22
C THR A 42 -1.38 6.73 12.71
N SER A 43 -1.23 7.89 13.35
CA SER A 43 -2.38 8.69 13.80
C SER A 43 -3.13 9.36 12.64
N ARG A 44 -2.50 9.50 11.45
CA ARG A 44 -3.07 10.26 10.31
C ARG A 44 -2.94 9.51 8.97
N PRO A 45 -3.57 8.32 8.82
CA PRO A 45 -3.38 7.47 7.64
C PRO A 45 -3.84 8.14 6.34
N ALA A 46 -4.98 8.83 6.34
CA ALA A 46 -5.52 9.52 5.17
C ALA A 46 -4.59 10.62 4.64
N ARG A 47 -3.90 11.32 5.54
CA ARG A 47 -2.94 12.36 5.16
C ARG A 47 -1.74 11.75 4.43
N TYR A 48 -1.17 10.68 4.97
CA TYR A 48 -0.02 10.02 4.37
C TYR A 48 -0.38 9.30 3.07
N GLY A 49 -1.55 8.67 3.00
CA GLY A 49 -2.08 8.06 1.78
C GLY A 49 -2.26 9.06 0.64
N LYS A 50 -2.90 10.21 0.92
CA LYS A 50 -3.04 11.31 -0.05
C LYS A 50 -1.68 11.84 -0.52
N GLN A 51 -0.72 12.02 0.39
CA GLN A 51 0.64 12.46 0.02
C GLN A 51 1.35 11.47 -0.90
N LEU A 52 1.24 10.17 -0.62
CA LEU A 52 1.83 9.14 -1.45
C LEU A 52 1.17 9.10 -2.83
N ALA A 53 -0.15 9.12 -2.90
CA ALA A 53 -0.91 9.15 -4.15
C ALA A 53 -0.59 10.39 -5.00
N SER A 54 -0.60 11.59 -4.42
CA SER A 54 -0.23 12.82 -5.12
C SER A 54 1.23 12.84 -5.60
N HIS A 55 2.15 12.24 -4.84
CA HIS A 55 3.56 12.20 -5.23
C HIS A 55 3.80 11.23 -6.38
N MET A 56 3.28 10.01 -6.27
CA MET A 56 3.43 8.96 -7.28
C MET A 56 2.62 9.25 -8.54
N GLY A 57 1.45 9.90 -8.40
CA GLY A 57 0.61 10.39 -9.50
C GLY A 57 1.34 11.31 -10.50
N ARG A 58 2.51 11.82 -10.12
CA ARG A 58 3.35 12.68 -10.96
C ARG A 58 4.16 11.91 -12.01
N LYS A 59 4.41 10.61 -11.79
CA LYS A 59 5.21 9.75 -12.67
C LYS A 59 4.49 8.47 -13.10
N THR A 60 3.31 8.23 -12.53
CA THR A 60 2.60 6.96 -12.54
C THR A 60 1.11 7.26 -12.45
N THR A 61 0.23 6.36 -12.90
CA THR A 61 -1.21 6.49 -12.68
C THR A 61 -1.53 6.33 -11.19
N ALA A 62 -2.12 7.34 -10.55
CA ALA A 62 -2.60 7.24 -9.17
C ALA A 62 -3.93 7.96 -8.99
N SER A 63 -4.79 7.41 -8.15
CA SER A 63 -6.08 7.98 -7.76
C SER A 63 -6.21 7.92 -6.23
N TRP A 64 -6.84 8.94 -5.66
CA TRP A 64 -7.13 9.00 -4.23
C TRP A 64 -8.58 9.44 -4.04
N ASP A 65 -9.34 8.65 -3.31
CA ASP A 65 -10.70 8.94 -2.92
C ASP A 65 -10.72 9.46 -1.48
N GLU A 66 -11.13 10.71 -1.31
CA GLU A 66 -11.22 11.35 0.01
C GLU A 66 -12.43 10.88 0.82
N ALA A 67 -13.51 10.42 0.16
CA ALA A 67 -14.73 9.99 0.84
C ALA A 67 -14.53 8.64 1.54
N THR A 68 -13.87 7.70 0.88
CA THR A 68 -13.52 6.39 1.46
C THR A 68 -12.16 6.37 2.13
N SER A 69 -11.35 7.44 1.98
CA SER A 69 -9.95 7.47 2.42
C SER A 69 -9.14 6.29 1.87
N THR A 70 -9.39 5.92 0.62
CA THR A 70 -8.68 4.87 -0.09
C THR A 70 -8.01 5.43 -1.34
N GLY A 71 -6.91 4.83 -1.76
CA GLY A 71 -6.24 5.21 -3.00
C GLY A 71 -5.80 4.00 -3.80
N GLU A 72 -5.46 4.23 -5.06
CA GLU A 72 -4.90 3.24 -5.95
C GLU A 72 -3.73 3.86 -6.72
N LEU A 73 -2.64 3.11 -6.87
CA LEU A 73 -1.47 3.51 -7.64
C LEU A 73 -1.09 2.38 -8.58
N GLN A 74 -0.95 2.64 -9.87
CA GLN A 74 -0.61 1.63 -10.87
C GLN A 74 0.72 1.96 -11.52
N PHE A 75 1.78 1.25 -11.16
CA PHE A 75 3.15 1.42 -11.67
C PHE A 75 3.28 1.08 -13.16
N ASN A 76 2.99 2.05 -14.03
CA ASN A 76 3.06 1.97 -15.49
C ASN A 76 4.19 2.82 -16.11
N ARG A 77 5.27 3.06 -15.35
CA ARG A 77 6.34 4.00 -15.73
C ARG A 77 7.10 3.62 -17.02
N GLU A 78 7.21 2.33 -17.33
CA GLU A 78 8.06 1.81 -18.43
C GLU A 78 7.24 1.05 -19.49
N GLY A 79 5.90 1.23 -19.51
CA GLY A 79 5.00 0.57 -20.45
C GLY A 79 3.83 -0.10 -19.74
N PRO A 80 3.74 -1.44 -19.70
CA PRO A 80 2.64 -2.14 -19.03
C PRO A 80 2.65 -1.89 -17.51
N VAL A 81 1.50 -2.11 -16.88
CA VAL A 81 1.38 -2.02 -15.41
C VAL A 81 2.22 -3.11 -14.76
N THR A 82 3.35 -2.72 -14.19
CA THR A 82 4.29 -3.62 -13.50
C THR A 82 3.82 -3.97 -12.09
N GLY A 83 2.95 -3.17 -11.50
CA GLY A 83 2.34 -3.46 -10.20
C GLY A 83 1.28 -2.44 -9.83
N VAL A 84 0.37 -2.82 -8.94
CA VAL A 84 -0.70 -1.97 -8.40
C VAL A 84 -0.58 -1.94 -6.89
N VAL A 85 -0.67 -0.75 -6.30
CA VAL A 85 -0.76 -0.54 -4.86
C VAL A 85 -2.12 0.03 -4.54
N THR A 86 -2.90 -0.67 -3.72
CA THR A 86 -4.13 -0.16 -3.12
C THR A 86 -3.81 0.35 -1.72
N LEU A 87 -4.18 1.58 -1.43
CA LEU A 87 -4.07 2.21 -0.11
C LEU A 87 -5.43 2.17 0.56
N SER A 88 -5.48 1.74 1.82
CA SER A 88 -6.71 1.77 2.61
C SER A 88 -6.43 2.29 4.00
N CYS A 89 -7.14 3.33 4.40
CA CYS A 89 -7.03 3.87 5.74
C CYS A 89 -7.93 3.08 6.69
N GLN A 90 -7.34 2.50 7.72
CA GLN A 90 -8.05 2.02 8.90
C GLN A 90 -7.88 3.01 10.06
N ALA A 91 -8.64 2.82 11.15
CA ALA A 91 -8.76 3.76 12.27
C ALA A 91 -7.46 4.48 12.66
N GLN A 92 -6.35 3.73 12.84
CA GLN A 92 -5.02 4.28 13.15
C GLN A 92 -3.92 3.53 12.39
N THR A 93 -4.23 3.02 11.20
CA THR A 93 -3.28 2.21 10.43
C THR A 93 -3.51 2.45 8.95
N LEU A 94 -2.44 2.79 8.23
CA LEU A 94 -2.45 2.82 6.78
C LEU A 94 -2.09 1.43 6.28
N VAL A 95 -3.02 0.79 5.58
CA VAL A 95 -2.80 -0.49 4.92
C VAL A 95 -2.44 -0.22 3.47
N MET A 96 -1.37 -0.86 3.00
CA MET A 96 -0.91 -0.77 1.62
C MET A 96 -0.86 -2.19 1.06
N ASP A 97 -1.70 -2.47 0.07
CA ASP A 97 -1.76 -3.74 -0.63
C ASP A 97 -1.04 -3.60 -1.97
N LEU A 98 0.13 -4.18 -2.11
CA LEU A 98 0.92 -4.22 -3.34
C LEU A 98 0.68 -5.54 -4.05
N ARG A 99 0.30 -5.49 -5.32
CA ARG A 99 0.18 -6.63 -6.22
C ARG A 99 1.10 -6.43 -7.41
N SER A 100 2.02 -7.38 -7.65
CA SER A 100 3.02 -7.31 -8.72
C SER A 100 3.54 -8.72 -9.07
N THR A 101 4.49 -8.83 -9.99
CA THR A 101 5.25 -10.06 -10.25
C THR A 101 6.39 -10.20 -9.25
N ALA A 102 6.84 -11.42 -8.97
CA ALA A 102 7.96 -11.68 -8.03
C ALA A 102 9.22 -10.87 -8.33
N GLU A 103 9.47 -10.59 -9.62
CA GLU A 103 10.63 -9.83 -10.09
C GLU A 103 10.58 -8.35 -9.70
N HIS A 104 9.40 -7.74 -9.73
CA HIS A 104 9.23 -6.31 -9.43
C HIS A 104 8.77 -6.04 -7.99
N LEU A 105 8.15 -7.03 -7.35
CA LEU A 105 7.63 -6.94 -5.98
C LEU A 105 8.63 -6.34 -4.97
N PRO A 106 9.85 -6.89 -4.76
CA PRO A 106 10.78 -6.35 -3.76
C PRO A 106 11.18 -4.90 -4.04
N ARG A 107 11.32 -4.54 -5.32
CA ARG A 107 11.63 -3.16 -5.74
C ARG A 107 10.48 -2.21 -5.43
N LEU A 108 9.24 -2.62 -5.70
CA LEU A 108 8.04 -1.82 -5.44
C LEU A 108 7.75 -1.69 -3.94
N GLU A 109 7.94 -2.76 -3.16
CA GLU A 109 7.89 -2.74 -1.69
C GLU A 109 8.85 -1.68 -1.13
N GLN A 110 10.09 -1.68 -1.61
CA GLN A 110 11.11 -0.74 -1.18
C GLN A 110 10.75 0.69 -1.57
N VAL A 111 10.32 0.93 -2.81
CA VAL A 111 9.92 2.27 -3.29
C VAL A 111 8.74 2.78 -2.48
N ALA A 112 7.66 2.02 -2.35
CA ALA A 112 6.49 2.46 -1.61
C ALA A 112 6.79 2.67 -0.11
N GLY A 113 7.54 1.74 0.50
CA GLY A 113 7.93 1.81 1.90
C GLY A 113 8.86 2.98 2.22
N ILE A 114 9.89 3.24 1.41
CA ILE A 114 10.84 4.32 1.69
C ILE A 114 10.20 5.70 1.52
N HIS A 115 9.28 5.89 0.58
CA HIS A 115 8.58 7.17 0.44
C HIS A 115 7.72 7.45 1.67
N LEU A 116 7.00 6.43 2.15
CA LEU A 116 6.19 6.58 3.35
C LEU A 116 7.04 6.82 4.61
N ALA A 117 8.13 6.05 4.80
CA ALA A 117 9.05 6.24 5.91
C ALA A 117 9.72 7.63 5.88
N ARG A 118 9.99 8.18 4.68
CA ARG A 118 10.50 9.56 4.52
C ARG A 118 9.46 10.60 4.89
N PHE A 119 8.20 10.45 4.46
CA PHE A 119 7.12 11.35 4.86
C PHE A 119 6.84 11.28 6.36
N GLY A 120 6.93 10.08 6.91
CA GLY A 120 6.73 9.76 8.32
C GLY A 120 7.99 9.85 9.19
N CYS A 121 9.10 10.41 8.72
CA CYS A 121 10.34 10.45 9.51
C CYS A 121 10.14 11.23 10.83
N LYS A 122 9.31 12.28 10.82
CA LYS A 122 8.91 13.01 12.04
C LYS A 122 8.07 12.16 13.00
N ASP A 123 7.27 11.25 12.45
CA ASP A 123 6.42 10.31 13.18
C ASP A 123 7.15 8.99 13.49
N GLN A 124 8.40 8.83 13.02
CA GLN A 124 9.17 7.58 13.06
C GLN A 124 8.39 6.37 12.52
N LEU A 125 7.69 6.55 11.39
CA LEU A 125 6.89 5.48 10.80
C LEU A 125 7.76 4.28 10.38
N VAL A 126 7.25 3.09 10.67
CA VAL A 126 7.84 1.80 10.26
C VAL A 126 6.89 1.13 9.28
N VAL A 127 7.44 0.73 8.14
CA VAL A 127 6.69 0.03 7.09
C VAL A 127 7.22 -1.38 6.99
N SER A 128 6.44 -2.35 7.46
CA SER A 128 6.77 -3.76 7.29
C SER A 128 5.81 -4.38 6.29
N TRP A 129 6.35 -4.97 5.24
CA TRP A 129 5.60 -5.72 4.24
C TRP A 129 5.50 -7.20 4.64
N VAL A 130 4.33 -7.79 4.40
CA VAL A 130 4.07 -9.22 4.58
C VAL A 130 3.58 -9.76 3.25
N ARG A 131 4.29 -10.72 2.67
CA ARG A 131 3.91 -11.33 1.39
C ARG A 131 2.71 -12.25 1.58
N ALA A 132 1.95 -12.51 0.52
CA ALA A 132 0.82 -13.44 0.56
C ALA A 132 1.24 -14.86 0.96
N ASP A 133 2.48 -15.26 0.64
CA ASP A 133 3.10 -16.52 1.08
C ASP A 133 3.40 -16.58 2.60
N GLY A 134 3.03 -15.55 3.37
CA GLY A 134 3.30 -15.43 4.81
C GLY A 134 4.75 -15.09 5.14
N GLN A 135 5.62 -15.00 4.13
CA GLN A 135 7.01 -14.58 4.31
C GLN A 135 7.06 -13.08 4.66
N PRO A 136 7.92 -12.67 5.63
CA PRO A 136 8.21 -11.27 5.83
C PRO A 136 8.83 -10.72 4.54
N GLY A 137 8.23 -9.66 4.00
CA GLY A 137 8.77 -8.94 2.86
C GLY A 137 9.86 -7.97 3.32
N THR A 138 9.98 -6.86 2.62
CA THR A 138 10.89 -5.80 3.02
C THR A 138 10.36 -5.03 4.25
N THR A 139 11.25 -4.62 5.17
CA THR A 139 10.90 -3.63 6.21
C THR A 139 11.67 -2.34 5.94
N GLN A 140 10.99 -1.20 5.94
CA GLN A 140 11.57 0.13 5.73
C GLN A 140 11.26 1.02 6.94
N GLY A 141 12.31 1.61 7.52
CA GLY A 141 12.21 2.45 8.71
C GLY A 141 12.27 1.68 10.03
N PRO A 142 12.28 2.40 11.16
CA PRO A 142 12.09 3.85 11.28
C PRO A 142 13.32 4.61 10.76
N LEU A 143 13.13 5.49 9.76
CA LEU A 143 14.19 6.40 9.38
C LEU A 143 14.31 7.43 10.51
N THR A 144 15.36 7.31 11.32
CA THR A 144 15.70 8.32 12.31
C THR A 144 16.06 9.63 11.60
N ALA A 145 15.84 10.77 12.27
CA ALA A 145 16.24 12.07 11.72
C ALA A 145 17.74 12.12 11.37
N ALA A 146 18.56 11.35 12.09
CA ALA A 146 19.98 11.16 11.83
C ALA A 146 20.27 10.46 10.49
N GLU A 147 19.54 9.40 10.16
CA GLU A 147 19.64 8.68 8.87
C GLU A 147 19.26 9.59 7.68
N MET A 148 18.22 10.42 7.82
CA MET A 148 17.88 11.41 6.77
C MET A 148 18.92 12.52 6.65
N ALA A 149 19.53 12.95 7.75
CA ALA A 149 20.64 13.92 7.73
C ALA A 149 21.88 13.33 7.06
N GLN A 150 22.17 12.03 7.27
CA GLN A 150 23.25 11.31 6.58
C GLN A 150 23.00 11.14 5.08
N MET A 151 21.76 10.87 4.65
CA MET A 151 21.43 10.76 3.22
C MET A 151 21.38 12.12 2.49
N ARG A 152 21.09 13.20 3.22
CA ARG A 152 21.20 14.58 2.69
C ARG A 152 22.64 15.08 2.69
N ARG A 153 23.54 14.40 3.42
CA ARG A 153 24.97 14.62 3.29
C ARG A 153 25.35 14.15 1.88
N PRO A 154 25.97 15.00 1.03
CA PRO A 154 26.52 14.51 -0.21
C PRO A 154 27.42 13.32 0.12
N ARG A 155 27.42 12.29 -0.75
CA ARG A 155 28.42 11.22 -0.72
C ARG A 155 29.76 11.92 -0.43
N PRO A 156 30.46 11.63 0.67
CA PRO A 156 31.79 12.20 0.84
C PRO A 156 32.53 11.77 -0.42
N ASP A 157 32.91 12.78 -1.22
CA ASP A 157 33.80 12.58 -2.33
C ASP A 157 34.96 11.75 -1.80
N SER A 158 35.26 10.62 -2.45
CA SER A 158 36.45 9.82 -2.16
C SER A 158 37.67 10.66 -2.50
N ALA A 159 37.94 11.67 -1.68
CA ALA A 159 39.05 12.59 -1.81
C ALA A 159 39.44 13.04 -0.41
N SER A 160 40.18 12.16 0.26
CA SER A 160 41.45 12.51 0.90
C SER A 160 41.82 11.34 1.80
N GLU A 161 42.58 10.42 1.23
CA GLU A 161 43.56 9.70 2.02
C GLU A 161 44.70 10.72 2.26
N PRO A 162 44.88 11.29 3.47
CA PRO A 162 46.11 11.96 3.77
C PRO A 162 47.14 10.83 3.91
N THR A 163 47.90 10.56 2.85
CA THR A 163 49.12 9.76 3.00
C THR A 163 49.98 10.48 4.02
N ALA A 164 49.96 9.93 5.24
CA ALA A 164 50.72 10.42 6.35
C ALA A 164 52.18 10.19 5.99
N ARG A 165 52.84 11.32 5.74
CA ARG A 165 54.27 11.49 5.69
C ARG A 165 54.93 10.75 6.86
N GLN A 166 55.64 9.68 6.54
CA GLN A 166 56.63 8.97 7.37
C GLN A 166 57.66 8.40 6.37
N GLU A 167 58.97 8.53 6.48
CA GLU A 167 59.93 9.31 7.26
C GLU A 167 61.14 9.51 6.32
#